data_AF-A0A7X6CDG8-F1
#
_entry.id   AF-A0A7X6CDG8-F1
#
_cell.length_a   1.000
_cell.length_b   1.000
_cell.length_c   1.000
_cell.angle_alpha   90.00
_cell.angle_beta   90.00
_cell.angle_gamma   90.00
#
_symmetry.space_group_name_H-M   'P 1'
#
loop_
_entity.id
_entity.type
_entity.pdbx_description
1 polymer ?
#
loop_
_entity_poly.entity_id
_entity_poly.type
_entity_poly.pdbx_seq_one_letter_code
_entity_poly.pdbx_strand_id
1 'polypeptide(L)'
;MDITLISTEVVELLSRISRQKLREQDITPLVVFLTALISILRGVMIIDRTITVEEEERLQKTLKAFASGDRDRIELIQRIVKGVSKQQVYFNPTELLTLTGLFSDSEKLLLIGFGYEMSAIDGYIDLREQMYLQSIGNRLGIDSRHIAVIDALFTKEGSIDPEAFGEVQFLLSPAEFESRDPVFAKAAKHLLSLLVHK
;
A
#
# COMPACT_ATOMS: atom_id res chain seq x y z
N MET A 1 7.80 4.99 -10.09
CA MET A 1 7.87 3.95 -11.14
C MET A 1 8.00 4.46 -12.58
N ASP A 2 8.97 3.95 -13.34
CA ASP A 2 9.02 4.11 -14.80
C ASP A 2 8.39 2.87 -15.48
N ILE A 3 7.37 3.08 -16.33
CA ILE A 3 6.65 1.98 -17.00
C ILE A 3 7.49 1.25 -18.04
N THR A 4 8.54 1.91 -18.56
CA THR A 4 9.45 1.30 -19.53
C THR A 4 10.36 0.24 -18.90
N LEU A 5 10.39 0.18 -17.57
CA LEU A 5 11.19 -0.76 -16.78
C LEU A 5 10.36 -1.90 -16.17
N ILE A 6 9.07 -2.02 -16.52
CA ILE A 6 8.24 -3.14 -16.04
C ILE A 6 8.87 -4.43 -16.53
N SER A 7 9.38 -5.22 -15.60
CA SER A 7 10.07 -6.47 -15.91
C SER A 7 9.08 -7.58 -16.26
N THR A 8 9.54 -8.59 -16.98
CA THR A 8 8.74 -9.77 -17.33
C THR A 8 8.19 -10.47 -16.08
N GLU A 9 8.93 -10.44 -14.96
CA GLU A 9 8.50 -11.01 -13.68
C GLU A 9 7.25 -10.31 -13.12
N VAL A 10 7.14 -8.98 -13.26
CA VAL A 10 5.94 -8.23 -12.86
C VAL A 10 4.75 -8.62 -13.73
N VAL A 11 4.97 -8.77 -15.04
CA VAL A 11 3.92 -9.17 -16.00
C VAL A 11 3.40 -10.58 -15.67
N GLU A 12 4.30 -11.52 -15.42
CA GLU A 12 3.97 -12.90 -15.06
C GLU A 12 3.21 -12.96 -13.73
N LEU A 13 3.69 -12.23 -12.72
CA LEU A 13 3.03 -12.16 -11.41
C LEU A 13 1.62 -11.61 -11.52
N LEU A 14 1.43 -10.48 -12.21
CA LEU A 14 0.11 -9.88 -12.41
C LEU A 14 -0.80 -10.76 -13.28
N SER A 15 -0.25 -11.44 -14.29
CA SER A 15 -1.01 -12.39 -15.11
C SER A 15 -1.52 -13.56 -14.26
N ARG A 16 -0.67 -14.09 -13.38
CA ARG A 16 -1.02 -15.15 -12.45
C ARG A 16 -2.12 -14.67 -11.49
N ILE A 17 -1.92 -13.53 -10.81
CA ILE A 17 -2.87 -12.94 -9.84
C ILE A 17 -4.24 -12.70 -10.49
N SER A 18 -4.26 -12.04 -11.66
CA SER A 18 -5.49 -11.72 -12.39
C SER A 18 -6.14 -12.92 -13.08
N ARG A 19 -5.40 -14.03 -13.24
CA ARG A 19 -5.72 -15.18 -14.10
C ARG A 19 -6.04 -14.78 -15.54
N GLN A 20 -5.39 -13.73 -16.01
CA GLN A 20 -5.50 -13.24 -17.38
C GLN A 20 -4.09 -13.20 -17.95
N LYS A 21 -3.96 -13.55 -19.24
CA LYS A 21 -2.68 -13.40 -19.93
C LYS A 21 -2.49 -11.93 -20.24
N LEU A 22 -1.68 -11.23 -19.43
CA LEU A 22 -1.37 -9.82 -19.63
C LEU A 22 -0.11 -9.68 -20.49
N ARG A 23 -0.03 -8.59 -21.23
CA ARG A 23 1.20 -8.11 -21.87
C ARG A 23 1.66 -6.84 -21.15
N GLU A 24 2.91 -6.44 -21.38
CA GLU A 24 3.49 -5.22 -20.78
C GLU A 24 2.61 -3.98 -20.99
N GLN A 25 2.09 -3.79 -22.20
CA GLN A 25 1.19 -2.69 -22.55
C GLN A 25 -0.17 -2.72 -21.83
N ASP A 26 -0.56 -3.87 -21.26
CA ASP A 26 -1.80 -4.02 -20.52
C ASP A 26 -1.60 -3.66 -19.02
N ILE A 27 -0.37 -3.33 -18.59
CA ILE A 27 -0.01 -3.03 -17.20
C ILE A 27 0.23 -1.53 -17.04
N THR A 28 -0.43 -0.94 -16.05
CA THR A 28 -0.23 0.46 -15.68
C THR A 28 0.36 0.58 -14.28
N PRO A 29 0.98 1.74 -13.94
CA PRO A 29 1.51 1.95 -12.61
C PRO A 29 0.51 1.74 -11.48
N LEU A 30 -0.71 2.19 -11.73
CA LEU A 30 -1.80 2.05 -10.78
C LEU A 30 -2.14 0.58 -10.53
N VAL A 31 -2.10 -0.30 -11.54
CA VAL A 31 -2.38 -1.74 -11.35
C VAL A 31 -1.33 -2.40 -10.47
N VAL A 32 -0.05 -2.11 -10.71
CA VAL A 32 1.05 -2.66 -9.91
C VAL A 32 0.94 -2.18 -8.48
N PHE A 33 0.74 -0.87 -8.29
CA PHE A 33 0.55 -0.24 -6.98
C PHE A 33 -0.64 -0.82 -6.22
N LEU A 34 -1.80 -0.93 -6.87
CA LEU A 34 -2.99 -1.51 -6.27
C LEU A 34 -2.79 -2.97 -5.85
N THR A 35 -2.07 -3.74 -6.65
CA THR A 35 -1.79 -5.14 -6.31
C THR A 35 -0.90 -5.24 -5.07
N ALA A 36 0.15 -4.40 -4.99
CA ALA A 36 0.99 -4.31 -3.79
C ALA A 36 0.20 -3.84 -2.57
N LEU A 37 -0.62 -2.79 -2.72
CA LEU A 37 -1.48 -2.25 -1.66
C LEU A 37 -2.44 -3.32 -1.13
N ILE A 38 -3.21 -3.95 -2.02
CA ILE A 38 -4.15 -5.02 -1.64
C ILE A 38 -3.43 -6.16 -0.93
N SER A 39 -2.20 -6.48 -1.33
CA SER A 39 -1.39 -7.52 -0.67
C SER A 39 -1.03 -7.10 0.75
N ILE A 40 -0.53 -5.88 0.97
CA ILE A 40 -0.22 -5.39 2.32
C ILE A 40 -1.47 -5.32 3.20
N LEU A 41 -2.56 -4.72 2.69
CA LEU A 41 -3.80 -4.56 3.46
C LEU A 41 -4.40 -5.93 3.86
N ARG A 42 -4.40 -6.91 2.94
CA ARG A 42 -4.85 -8.27 3.26
C ARG A 42 -3.92 -8.98 4.25
N GLY A 43 -2.63 -8.71 4.19
CA GLY A 43 -1.66 -9.27 5.13
C GLY A 43 -1.90 -8.80 6.56
N VAL A 44 -2.16 -7.50 6.74
CA VAL A 44 -2.55 -6.90 8.02
C VAL A 44 -3.80 -7.61 8.58
N MET A 45 -4.90 -7.63 7.80
CA MET A 45 -6.19 -8.19 8.23
C MET A 45 -6.17 -9.69 8.55
N ILE A 46 -5.14 -10.43 8.14
CA ILE A 46 -5.06 -11.89 8.31
C ILE A 46 -4.09 -12.27 9.44
N ILE A 47 -3.24 -11.35 9.90
CA ILE A 47 -2.19 -11.64 10.87
C ILE A 47 -2.77 -12.09 12.23
N ASP A 48 -3.92 -11.54 12.61
CA ASP A 48 -4.65 -11.84 13.84
C ASP A 48 -5.56 -13.07 13.70
N ARG A 49 -5.70 -13.59 12.46
CA ARG A 49 -6.52 -14.72 12.00
C ARG A 49 -8.03 -14.48 12.02
N THR A 50 -8.49 -13.24 12.19
CA THR A 50 -9.92 -12.91 12.21
C THR A 50 -10.21 -11.65 11.42
N ILE A 51 -10.66 -11.80 10.17
CA ILE A 51 -11.12 -10.64 9.40
C ILE A 51 -12.49 -10.20 9.92
N THR A 52 -12.57 -8.99 10.46
CA THR A 52 -13.82 -8.37 10.89
C THR A 52 -14.58 -7.76 9.71
N VAL A 53 -15.88 -7.49 9.91
CA VAL A 53 -16.70 -6.79 8.90
C VAL A 53 -16.19 -5.37 8.67
N GLU A 54 -15.76 -4.70 9.73
CA GLU A 54 -15.27 -3.31 9.69
C GLU A 54 -13.99 -3.19 8.85
N GLU A 55 -13.07 -4.15 8.99
CA GLU A 55 -11.87 -4.18 8.16
C GLU A 55 -12.18 -4.46 6.69
N GLU A 56 -13.10 -5.37 6.38
CA GLU A 56 -13.50 -5.60 4.99
C GLU A 56 -14.15 -4.35 4.40
N GLU A 57 -15.05 -3.69 5.14
CA GLU A 57 -15.65 -2.42 4.70
C GLU A 57 -14.62 -1.32 4.49
N ARG A 58 -13.62 -1.22 5.37
CA ARG A 58 -12.53 -0.26 5.26
C ARG A 58 -11.68 -0.54 4.02
N LEU A 59 -11.28 -1.79 3.79
CA LEU A 59 -10.57 -2.20 2.59
C LEU A 59 -11.35 -1.78 1.34
N GLN A 60 -12.65 -2.09 1.27
CA GLN A 60 -13.48 -1.71 0.13
C GLN A 60 -13.56 -0.19 -0.04
N LYS A 61 -13.62 0.59 1.05
CA LYS A 61 -13.64 2.06 1.00
C LYS A 61 -12.32 2.62 0.46
N THR A 62 -11.18 2.13 0.96
CA THR A 62 -9.84 2.51 0.48
C THR A 62 -9.72 2.21 -1.01
N LEU A 63 -10.09 1.00 -1.43
CA LEU A 63 -10.02 0.57 -2.82
C LEU A 63 -10.95 1.36 -3.75
N LYS A 64 -12.18 1.69 -3.31
CA LYS A 64 -13.08 2.57 -4.06
C LYS A 64 -12.52 3.98 -4.23
N ALA A 65 -11.76 4.49 -3.26
CA ALA A 65 -11.09 5.77 -3.40
C ALA A 65 -10.04 5.74 -4.52
N PHE A 66 -9.32 4.63 -4.69
CA PHE A 66 -8.42 4.40 -5.82
C PHE A 66 -9.15 4.22 -7.17
N ALA A 67 -10.38 3.71 -7.12
CA ALA A 67 -11.20 3.53 -8.30
C ALA A 67 -11.73 4.85 -8.88
N SER A 68 -11.77 5.93 -8.09
CA SER A 68 -12.34 7.24 -8.49
C SER A 68 -13.75 7.16 -9.11
N GLY A 69 -14.52 6.11 -8.81
CA GLY A 69 -15.86 5.89 -9.37
C GLY A 69 -15.90 5.27 -10.79
N ASP A 70 -14.76 4.97 -11.38
CA ASP A 70 -14.65 4.29 -12.68
C ASP A 70 -15.05 2.81 -12.55
N ARG A 71 -16.07 2.39 -13.32
CA ARG A 71 -16.62 1.03 -13.25
C ARG A 71 -15.62 -0.04 -13.65
N ASP A 72 -14.87 0.19 -14.73
CA ASP A 72 -13.90 -0.78 -15.25
C ASP A 72 -12.75 -0.92 -14.25
N ARG A 73 -12.36 0.18 -13.60
CA ARG A 73 -11.37 0.20 -12.53
C ARG A 73 -11.86 -0.55 -11.28
N ILE A 74 -13.13 -0.42 -10.90
CA ILE A 74 -13.73 -1.19 -9.80
C ILE A 74 -13.67 -2.69 -10.12
N GLU A 75 -14.05 -3.11 -11.33
CA GLU A 75 -14.03 -4.51 -11.73
C GLU A 75 -12.60 -5.10 -11.75
N LEU A 76 -11.63 -4.31 -12.19
CA LEU A 76 -10.22 -4.68 -12.13
C LEU A 76 -9.75 -4.88 -10.68
N ILE A 77 -10.04 -3.93 -9.80
CA ILE A 77 -9.68 -4.01 -8.38
C ILE A 77 -10.28 -5.27 -7.74
N GLN A 78 -11.56 -5.55 -7.99
CA GLN A 78 -12.20 -6.76 -7.46
C GLN A 78 -11.53 -8.05 -7.97
N ARG A 79 -11.08 -8.09 -9.22
CA ARG A 79 -10.29 -9.21 -9.75
C ARG A 79 -8.96 -9.35 -9.02
N ILE A 80 -8.25 -8.26 -8.80
CA ILE A 80 -6.97 -8.25 -8.06
C ILE A 80 -7.17 -8.73 -6.63
N VAL A 81 -8.18 -8.22 -5.91
CA VAL A 81 -8.52 -8.67 -4.54
C VAL A 81 -8.72 -10.19 -4.50
N LYS A 82 -9.53 -10.74 -5.40
CA LYS A 82 -9.77 -12.20 -5.47
C LYS A 82 -8.48 -12.97 -5.79
N GLY A 83 -7.65 -12.42 -6.68
CA GLY A 83 -6.37 -12.99 -7.08
C GLY A 83 -5.38 -13.09 -5.93
N VAL A 84 -5.15 -11.96 -5.25
CA VAL A 84 -4.27 -11.81 -4.10
C VAL A 84 -4.71 -12.74 -2.97
N SER A 85 -6.00 -12.76 -2.64
CA SER A 85 -6.53 -13.65 -1.60
C SER A 85 -6.33 -15.13 -1.93
N LYS A 86 -6.58 -15.54 -3.17
CA LYS A 86 -6.44 -16.95 -3.55
C LYS A 86 -4.97 -17.41 -3.57
N GLN A 87 -4.06 -16.54 -3.99
CA GLN A 87 -2.64 -16.87 -4.12
C GLN A 87 -1.84 -16.58 -2.85
N GLN A 88 -2.45 -15.92 -1.87
CA GLN A 88 -1.82 -15.54 -0.62
C GLN A 88 -0.53 -14.72 -0.82
N VAL A 89 -0.56 -13.80 -1.79
CA VAL A 89 0.59 -12.95 -2.17
C VAL A 89 1.19 -12.23 -0.94
N TYR A 90 0.33 -11.89 0.02
CA TYR A 90 0.68 -11.25 1.28
C TYR A 90 1.58 -12.10 2.22
N PHE A 91 1.68 -13.41 1.99
CA PHE A 91 2.62 -14.31 2.67
C PHE A 91 3.88 -14.61 1.84
N ASN A 92 4.03 -14.02 0.65
CA ASN A 92 5.20 -14.21 -0.20
C ASN A 92 6.01 -12.90 -0.33
N PRO A 93 7.04 -12.71 0.51
CA PRO A 93 7.87 -11.51 0.46
C PRO A 93 8.55 -11.28 -0.90
N THR A 94 8.90 -12.34 -1.62
CA THR A 94 9.51 -12.23 -2.95
C THR A 94 8.55 -11.59 -3.93
N GLU A 95 7.28 -11.98 -3.91
CA GLU A 95 6.26 -11.39 -4.79
C GLU A 95 6.00 -9.93 -4.48
N LEU A 96 6.00 -9.56 -3.20
CA LEU A 96 5.88 -8.16 -2.81
C LEU A 96 7.09 -7.34 -3.27
N LEU A 97 8.31 -7.89 -3.16
CA LEU A 97 9.52 -7.25 -3.69
C LEU A 97 9.48 -7.11 -5.22
N THR A 98 8.98 -8.13 -5.92
CA THR A 98 8.76 -8.05 -7.37
C THR A 98 7.82 -6.90 -7.74
N LEU A 99 6.69 -6.76 -7.04
CA LEU A 99 5.73 -5.68 -7.31
C LEU A 99 6.30 -4.28 -6.99
N THR A 100 7.13 -4.17 -5.96
CA THR A 100 7.57 -2.88 -5.41
C THR A 100 8.98 -2.47 -5.85
N GLY A 101 9.69 -3.31 -6.60
CA GLY A 101 11.08 -3.06 -7.01
C GLY A 101 11.29 -1.77 -7.81
N LEU A 102 10.25 -1.26 -8.47
CA LEU A 102 10.29 -0.01 -9.26
C LEU A 102 9.66 1.19 -8.54
N PHE A 103 9.27 1.04 -7.28
CA PHE A 103 8.56 2.08 -6.56
C PHE A 103 9.55 3.12 -6.04
N SER A 104 9.18 4.41 -6.15
CA SER A 104 9.90 5.46 -5.45
C SER A 104 9.69 5.34 -3.94
N ASP A 105 10.53 6.03 -3.17
CA ASP A 105 10.37 6.05 -1.71
C ASP A 105 9.01 6.62 -1.30
N SER A 106 8.50 7.63 -2.00
CA SER A 106 7.14 8.15 -1.85
C SER A 106 6.06 7.07 -2.07
N GLU A 107 6.19 6.24 -3.11
CA GLU A 107 5.24 5.16 -3.41
C GLU A 107 5.29 4.06 -2.33
N LYS A 108 6.48 3.69 -1.85
CA LYS A 108 6.66 2.72 -0.76
C LYS A 108 6.10 3.24 0.57
N LEU A 109 6.35 4.51 0.87
CA LEU A 109 5.86 5.15 2.08
C LEU A 109 4.33 5.28 2.06
N LEU A 110 3.75 5.61 0.90
CA LEU A 110 2.30 5.63 0.70
C LEU A 110 1.68 4.24 0.94
N LEU A 111 2.30 3.17 0.44
CA LEU A 111 1.85 1.79 0.68
C LEU A 111 1.80 1.46 2.17
N ILE A 112 2.90 1.69 2.88
CA ILE A 112 3.01 1.38 4.31
C ILE A 112 2.05 2.24 5.13
N GLY A 113 1.93 3.53 4.80
CA GLY A 113 0.99 4.42 5.48
C GLY A 113 -0.46 3.94 5.42
N PHE A 114 -0.92 3.42 4.28
CA PHE A 114 -2.25 2.79 4.21
C PHE A 114 -2.36 1.50 5.01
N GLY A 115 -1.26 0.74 5.13
CA GLY A 115 -1.18 -0.41 6.03
C GLY A 115 -1.43 -0.01 7.48
N TYR A 116 -0.75 1.04 7.96
CA TYR A 116 -0.96 1.57 9.31
C TYR A 116 -2.36 2.17 9.51
N GLU A 117 -2.89 2.89 8.52
CA GLU A 117 -4.27 3.39 8.57
C GLU A 117 -5.30 2.25 8.68
N MET A 118 -5.01 1.11 8.04
CA MET A 118 -5.84 -0.08 8.08
C MET A 118 -5.76 -0.77 9.44
N SER A 119 -4.59 -0.85 10.06
CA SER A 119 -4.47 -1.40 11.41
C SER A 119 -5.15 -0.51 12.46
N ALA A 120 -5.04 0.82 12.33
CA ALA A 120 -5.57 1.76 13.32
C ALA A 120 -7.08 2.06 13.20
N ILE A 121 -7.88 1.14 12.65
CA ILE A 121 -9.33 1.36 12.41
C ILE A 121 -10.08 1.56 13.72
N ASP A 122 -9.81 0.72 14.72
CA ASP A 122 -10.45 0.76 16.04
C ASP A 122 -9.73 1.72 17.01
N GLY A 123 -8.70 2.42 16.54
CA GLY A 123 -7.89 3.35 17.33
C GLY A 123 -6.73 2.70 18.08
N TYR A 124 -6.52 1.40 17.92
CA TYR A 124 -5.38 0.63 18.42
C TYR A 124 -4.71 -0.11 17.26
N ILE A 125 -3.46 -0.53 17.41
CA ILE A 125 -2.77 -1.40 16.44
C ILE A 125 -2.29 -2.61 17.21
N ASP A 126 -2.65 -3.83 16.77
CA ASP A 126 -2.13 -5.05 17.39
C ASP A 126 -0.63 -5.16 17.17
N LEU A 127 0.10 -5.62 18.19
CA LEU A 127 1.55 -5.77 18.12
C LEU A 127 1.98 -6.63 16.90
N ARG A 128 1.19 -7.64 16.51
CA ARG A 128 1.52 -8.47 15.34
C ARG A 128 1.34 -7.72 14.02
N GLU A 129 0.35 -6.85 13.92
CA GLU A 129 0.14 -5.98 12.75
C GLU A 129 1.27 -4.96 12.64
N GLN A 130 1.62 -4.33 13.75
CA GLN A 130 2.75 -3.40 13.84
C GLN A 130 4.05 -4.08 13.40
N MET A 131 4.37 -5.24 13.97
CA MET A 131 5.56 -6.02 13.59
C MET A 131 5.53 -6.47 12.13
N TYR A 132 4.36 -6.82 11.60
CA TYR A 132 4.18 -7.14 10.19
C TYR A 132 4.52 -5.92 9.32
N LEU A 133 3.95 -4.75 9.60
CA LEU A 133 4.17 -3.52 8.84
C LEU A 133 5.62 -3.04 8.91
N GLN A 134 6.25 -3.08 10.08
CA GLN A 134 7.68 -2.78 10.25
C GLN A 134 8.56 -3.74 9.42
N SER A 135 8.26 -5.04 9.46
CA SER A 135 8.98 -6.07 8.68
C SER A 135 8.85 -5.83 7.18
N ILE A 136 7.65 -5.46 6.70
CA ILE A 136 7.44 -5.12 5.29
C ILE A 136 8.19 -3.83 4.94
N GLY A 137 8.06 -2.76 5.73
CA GLY A 137 8.75 -1.49 5.48
C GLY A 137 10.27 -1.66 5.35
N ASN A 138 10.87 -2.46 6.23
CA ASN A 138 12.28 -2.81 6.17
C ASN A 138 12.65 -3.57 4.89
N ARG A 139 11.82 -4.52 4.46
CA ARG A 139 12.04 -5.27 3.19
C ARG A 139 11.93 -4.37 1.97
N LEU A 140 11.03 -3.38 2.00
CA LEU A 140 10.89 -2.39 0.94
C LEU A 140 12.07 -1.40 0.88
N GLY A 141 12.94 -1.42 1.89
CA GLY A 141 14.08 -0.51 2.01
C GLY A 141 13.68 0.91 2.39
N ILE A 142 12.56 1.07 3.10
CA ILE A 142 12.15 2.37 3.66
C ILE A 142 13.11 2.70 4.82
N ASP A 143 13.54 3.96 4.93
CA ASP A 143 14.36 4.41 6.06
C ASP A 143 13.63 4.07 7.37
N SER A 144 14.34 3.38 8.27
CA SER A 144 13.81 3.01 9.59
C SER A 144 13.30 4.21 10.39
N ARG A 145 13.87 5.42 10.19
CA ARG A 145 13.39 6.66 10.80
C ARG A 145 12.00 7.04 10.28
N HIS A 146 11.73 6.83 9.00
CA HIS A 146 10.39 7.09 8.42
C HIS A 146 9.37 6.08 8.92
N ILE A 147 9.76 4.80 9.04
CA ILE A 147 8.89 3.77 9.64
C ILE A 147 8.56 4.16 11.08
N ALA A 148 9.55 4.51 11.90
CA ALA A 148 9.36 4.91 13.29
C ALA A 148 8.43 6.14 13.42
N VAL A 149 8.54 7.10 12.51
CA VAL A 149 7.64 8.27 12.47
C VAL A 149 6.19 7.83 12.20
N ILE A 150 5.95 7.03 11.16
CA ILE A 150 4.58 6.54 10.84
C ILE A 150 4.03 5.74 12.01
N ASP A 151 4.84 4.85 12.57
CA ASP A 151 4.49 4.00 13.69
C ASP A 151 4.05 4.83 14.91
N ALA A 152 4.86 5.82 15.30
CA ALA A 152 4.57 6.71 16.41
C ALA A 152 3.29 7.55 16.20
N LEU A 153 3.03 7.99 14.96
CA LEU A 153 1.84 8.78 14.63
C LEU A 153 0.55 7.96 14.71
N PHE A 154 0.57 6.69 14.28
CA PHE A 154 -0.62 5.85 14.30
C PHE A 154 -0.86 5.18 15.66
N THR A 155 0.19 4.81 16.39
CA THR A 155 0.10 4.26 17.75
C THR A 155 -0.11 5.34 18.82
N LYS A 156 0.25 6.59 18.52
CA LYS A 156 0.33 7.72 19.47
C LYS A 156 1.33 7.48 20.61
N GLU A 157 2.33 6.65 20.35
CA GLU A 157 3.37 6.29 21.31
C GLU A 157 4.76 6.58 20.74
N GLY A 158 5.71 6.88 21.62
CA GLY A 158 7.09 7.14 21.23
C GLY A 158 7.41 8.60 20.90
N SER A 159 8.68 8.86 20.64
CA SER A 159 9.19 10.18 20.27
C SER A 159 9.35 10.30 18.76
N ILE A 160 8.82 11.39 18.19
CA ILE A 160 8.97 11.69 16.77
C ILE A 160 10.22 12.54 16.57
N ASP A 161 11.16 12.06 15.74
CA ASP A 161 12.27 12.86 15.24
C ASP A 161 11.74 13.93 14.27
N PRO A 162 11.89 15.23 14.56
CA PRO A 162 11.37 16.29 13.71
C PRO A 162 11.96 16.30 12.29
N GLU A 163 13.21 15.87 12.12
CA GLU A 163 13.86 15.83 10.80
C GLU A 163 13.23 14.72 9.95
N ALA A 164 13.18 13.50 10.49
CA ALA A 164 12.51 12.38 9.84
C ALA A 164 11.02 12.64 9.59
N PHE A 165 10.33 13.38 10.48
CA PHE A 165 8.96 13.79 10.26
C PHE A 165 8.81 14.74 9.07
N GLY A 166 9.70 15.73 8.96
CA GLY A 166 9.75 16.62 7.80
C GLY A 166 10.00 15.87 6.49
N GLU A 167 10.89 14.87 6.50
CA GLU A 167 11.14 13.98 5.36
C GLU A 167 9.90 13.16 4.98
N VAL A 168 9.19 12.58 5.95
CA VAL A 168 7.92 11.85 5.72
C VAL A 168 6.87 12.77 5.11
N GLN A 169 6.73 14.00 5.63
CA GLN A 169 5.80 14.98 5.09
C GLN A 169 6.14 15.36 3.64
N PHE A 170 7.43 15.52 3.35
CA PHE A 170 7.91 15.80 2.00
C PHE A 170 7.61 14.64 1.05
N LEU A 171 7.96 13.40 1.42
CA LEU A 171 7.75 12.21 0.59
C LEU A 171 6.26 11.90 0.34
N LEU A 172 5.38 12.26 1.27
CA LEU A 172 3.94 12.14 1.12
C LEU A 172 3.28 13.39 0.54
N SER A 173 4.04 14.41 0.16
CA SER A 173 3.50 15.60 -0.51
C SER A 173 2.81 15.19 -1.81
N PRO A 174 1.59 15.70 -2.10
CA PRO A 174 0.91 15.41 -3.35
C PRO A 174 1.74 15.77 -4.61
N ALA A 175 2.66 16.71 -4.48
CA ALA A 175 3.59 17.12 -5.53
C ALA A 175 4.49 15.96 -6.01
N GLU A 176 4.88 15.06 -5.12
CA GLU A 176 5.71 13.88 -5.44
C GLU A 176 4.99 12.87 -6.35
N PHE A 177 3.67 13.04 -6.52
CA PHE A 177 2.82 12.17 -7.32
C PHE A 177 2.24 12.85 -8.56
N GLU A 178 2.67 14.05 -8.93
CA GLU A 178 2.10 14.80 -10.08
C GLU A 178 2.26 14.08 -11.42
N SER A 179 3.31 13.28 -11.57
CA SER A 179 3.54 12.45 -12.77
C SER A 179 2.73 11.15 -12.80
N ARG A 180 1.89 10.90 -11.79
CA ARG A 180 1.09 9.67 -11.63
C ARG A 180 -0.37 9.90 -11.97
N ASP A 181 -1.16 8.82 -11.90
CA ASP A 181 -2.62 8.95 -11.90
C ASP A 181 -3.03 9.89 -10.75
N PRO A 182 -3.93 10.88 -10.98
CA PRO A 182 -4.32 11.87 -9.97
C PRO A 182 -4.78 11.28 -8.63
N VAL A 183 -5.20 10.02 -8.64
CA VAL A 183 -5.59 9.30 -7.43
C VAL A 183 -4.46 9.13 -6.42
N PHE A 184 -3.19 9.08 -6.86
CA PHE A 184 -2.03 9.02 -5.96
C PHE A 184 -1.88 10.32 -5.16
N ALA A 185 -1.93 11.48 -5.82
CA ALA A 185 -1.87 12.77 -5.16
C ALA A 185 -3.02 12.95 -4.15
N LYS A 186 -4.22 12.47 -4.49
CA LYS A 186 -5.37 12.45 -3.58
C LYS A 186 -5.16 11.52 -2.37
N ALA A 187 -4.60 10.34 -2.61
CA ALA A 187 -4.31 9.36 -1.57
C ALA A 187 -3.22 9.86 -0.60
N ALA A 188 -2.17 10.48 -1.13
CA ALA A 188 -1.09 11.09 -0.34
C ALA A 188 -1.60 12.26 0.50
N LYS A 189 -2.44 13.15 -0.08
CA LYS A 189 -3.12 14.22 0.66
C LYS A 189 -3.98 13.68 1.82
N HIS A 190 -4.72 12.61 1.57
CA HIS A 190 -5.53 11.95 2.60
C HIS A 190 -4.65 11.43 3.74
N LEU A 191 -3.60 10.68 3.43
CA LEU A 191 -2.69 10.15 4.44
C LEU A 191 -2.03 11.28 5.24
N LEU A 192 -1.52 12.32 4.59
CA LEU A 192 -0.98 13.52 5.27
C LEU A 192 -1.98 14.17 6.22
N SER A 193 -3.26 14.26 5.83
CA SER A 193 -4.28 14.85 6.70
C SER A 193 -4.49 14.04 7.99
N LEU A 194 -4.23 12.73 7.96
CA LEU A 194 -4.27 11.89 9.15
C LEU A 194 -3.04 12.11 10.04
N LEU A 195 -1.87 12.35 9.45
CA LEU A 195 -0.61 12.57 10.18
C LEU A 195 -0.54 13.95 10.86
N VAL A 196 -1.27 14.95 10.35
CA VAL A 196 -1.28 16.32 10.89
C VAL A 196 -2.39 16.55 11.92
N HIS A 197 -3.45 15.73 11.91
CA HIS A 197 -4.65 15.92 12.72
C HIS A 197 -4.90 14.83 13.78
N LYS A 198 -3.95 13.92 14.05
CA LYS A 198 -4.12 12.83 15.03
C LYS A 198 -3.16 12.92 16.20
#